data_AF-A0A7C2ZRR5-F1
#
_entry.id   AF-A0A7C2ZRR5-F1
#
_cell.length_a   1.000
_cell.length_b   1.000
_cell.length_c   1.000
_cell.angle_alpha   90.00
_cell.angle_beta   90.00
_cell.angle_gamma   90.00
#
_symmetry.space_group_name_H-M   'P 1'
#
loop_
_entity.id
_entity.type
_entity.pdbx_description
1 polymer ?
#
loop_
_entity_poly.entity_id
_entity_poly.type
_entity_poly.pdbx_seq_one_letter_code
_entity_poly.pdbx_strand_id
1 'polypeptide(L)'
;MLDSKKLPLVCGALVVVLVLGLCVQKPETKRVPSLDQPEDYLKIDHFRGKFSVSQSPIVGRVVDLIFTVSPIKDAPNTTVKLILPYGTEALNENLTWKVNLKKDEKIQFKVPIRVIREGEWRIRAYVESPLSKEYKIANSYYAYIISNKNEAYLSETSKEGNLEQPPEKASYVPGEVIVGFRKVPCTSTDALQLIEKYGGKIKDTMPQINAVLVKVPIGKEREFIDKISKEDVVEYAHLNYHIRALG
;
A
#
# COMPACT_ATOMS: atom_id res chain seq x y z
N MET A 1 40.93 94.65 35.23
CA MET A 1 40.03 94.21 36.33
C MET A 1 39.24 93.02 35.80
N LEU A 2 39.57 91.81 36.26
CA LEU A 2 38.66 90.87 36.98
C LEU A 2 37.25 90.78 36.34
N ASP A 3 36.70 89.63 35.96
CA ASP A 3 36.78 88.32 36.64
C ASP A 3 36.31 87.16 35.71
N SER A 4 36.65 85.95 36.15
CA SER A 4 36.40 84.58 35.71
C SER A 4 34.93 84.25 35.35
N LYS A 5 34.61 83.18 34.59
CA LYS A 5 34.79 81.76 34.93
C LYS A 5 34.87 80.83 33.71
N LYS A 6 35.67 79.79 33.89
CA LYS A 6 35.97 78.65 33.01
C LYS A 6 34.84 77.61 32.98
N LEU A 7 34.68 76.89 31.87
CA LEU A 7 34.78 75.42 31.85
C LEU A 7 35.08 74.92 30.41
N PRO A 8 35.99 73.94 30.21
CA PRO A 8 36.46 73.53 28.89
C PRO A 8 35.86 72.20 28.42
N LEU A 9 35.72 71.97 27.11
CA LEU A 9 36.03 70.65 26.53
C LEU A 9 36.22 70.73 25.01
N VAL A 10 37.50 70.64 24.64
CA VAL A 10 38.15 70.20 23.40
C VAL A 10 37.21 69.70 22.28
N CYS A 11 37.10 70.51 21.21
CA CYS A 11 36.78 70.06 19.86
C CYS A 11 37.96 69.22 19.33
N GLY A 12 37.78 67.91 19.26
CA GLY A 12 38.71 66.99 18.61
C GLY A 12 38.57 67.05 17.09
N ALA A 13 39.70 67.29 16.43
CA ALA A 13 39.83 67.33 14.98
C ALA A 13 39.74 65.93 14.34
N LEU A 14 39.01 65.87 13.22
CA LEU A 14 39.39 65.27 11.94
C LEU A 14 40.03 63.86 11.93
N VAL A 15 39.22 62.86 11.56
CA VAL A 15 39.67 61.76 10.69
C VAL A 15 38.59 61.52 9.63
N VAL A 16 38.90 61.92 8.40
CA VAL A 16 38.13 61.59 7.19
C VAL A 16 38.54 60.17 6.78
N VAL A 17 37.60 59.22 6.82
CA VAL A 17 37.72 57.95 6.10
C VAL A 17 36.64 57.90 5.04
N LEU A 18 37.09 58.04 3.79
CA LEU A 18 36.36 57.71 2.57
C LEU A 18 35.94 56.23 2.62
N VAL A 19 34.65 55.97 2.78
CA VAL A 19 34.09 54.65 2.50
C VAL A 19 33.80 54.59 1.00
N LEU A 20 34.76 54.03 0.25
CA LEU A 20 34.54 53.54 -1.11
C LEU A 20 33.51 52.41 -1.06
N GLY A 21 32.23 52.77 -1.13
CA GLY A 21 31.16 51.85 -1.49
C GLY A 21 31.28 51.52 -2.97
N LEU A 22 32.18 50.61 -3.33
CA LEU A 22 32.13 49.94 -4.63
C LEU A 22 30.85 49.09 -4.65
N CYS A 23 29.87 49.60 -5.39
CA CYS A 23 28.67 48.91 -5.80
C CYS A 23 29.04 47.59 -6.47
N VAL A 24 29.07 46.50 -5.71
CA VAL A 24 28.82 45.17 -6.29
C VAL A 24 27.33 45.13 -6.56
N GLN A 25 26.94 45.49 -7.77
CA GLN A 25 25.64 45.13 -8.32
C GLN A 25 25.53 43.61 -8.21
N LYS A 26 24.81 43.14 -7.20
CA LYS A 26 24.33 41.77 -7.17
C LYS A 26 23.47 41.63 -8.42
N PRO A 27 23.78 40.73 -9.37
CA PRO A 27 22.91 40.55 -10.51
C PRO A 27 21.53 40.20 -9.95
N GLU A 28 20.53 41.02 -10.27
CA GLU A 28 19.14 40.63 -10.11
C GLU A 28 18.95 39.40 -10.99
N THR A 29 19.16 38.23 -10.40
CA THR A 29 18.62 37.00 -10.92
C THR A 29 17.12 37.23 -10.91
N LYS A 30 16.56 37.58 -12.08
CA LYS A 30 15.14 37.47 -12.34
C LYS A 30 14.75 36.08 -11.87
N ARG A 31 14.14 35.99 -10.69
CA ARG A 31 13.44 34.80 -10.29
C ARG A 31 12.38 34.64 -11.35
N VAL A 32 12.58 33.67 -12.24
CA VAL A 32 11.45 32.98 -12.85
C VAL A 32 10.50 32.72 -11.68
N PRO A 33 9.21 33.11 -11.77
CA PRO A 33 8.26 32.79 -10.72
C PRO A 33 8.42 31.30 -10.46
N SER A 34 8.96 30.93 -9.30
CA SER A 34 8.85 29.56 -8.83
C SER A 34 7.35 29.39 -8.73
N LEU A 35 6.81 28.59 -9.64
CA LEU A 35 5.44 28.14 -9.54
C LEU A 35 5.36 27.56 -8.13
N ASP A 36 4.68 28.27 -7.23
CA ASP A 36 4.32 27.77 -5.93
C ASP A 36 3.53 26.49 -6.20
N GLN A 37 4.23 25.36 -6.21
CA GLN A 37 3.59 24.07 -6.23
C GLN A 37 2.98 23.92 -4.84
N PRO A 38 1.65 23.92 -4.71
CA PRO A 38 1.03 23.43 -3.49
C PRO A 38 1.52 21.98 -3.33
N GLU A 39 2.23 21.69 -2.24
CA GLU A 39 2.69 20.35 -1.87
C GLU A 39 1.54 19.38 -1.53
N ASP A 40 0.34 19.55 -2.11
CA ASP A 40 -0.88 18.86 -1.68
C ASP A 40 -1.69 18.23 -2.84
N TYR A 41 -1.09 18.07 -4.03
CA TYR A 41 -1.75 17.41 -5.17
C TYR A 41 -1.75 15.86 -5.09
N LEU A 42 -1.12 15.25 -4.08
CA LEU A 42 -0.85 13.80 -4.03
C LEU A 42 -1.81 12.95 -3.18
N LYS A 43 -2.94 13.50 -2.71
CA LYS A 43 -3.99 12.70 -2.01
C LYS A 43 -5.40 12.89 -2.55
N ILE A 44 -5.56 13.31 -3.81
CA ILE A 44 -6.89 13.30 -4.42
C ILE A 44 -7.19 11.87 -4.86
N ASP A 45 -8.20 11.30 -4.22
CA ASP A 45 -8.76 10.01 -4.58
C ASP A 45 -9.54 10.12 -5.89
N HIS A 46 -8.91 9.88 -7.03
CA HIS A 46 -9.52 10.14 -8.35
C HIS A 46 -10.69 9.21 -8.67
N PHE A 47 -10.76 8.06 -8.00
CA PHE A 47 -11.74 7.01 -8.21
C PHE A 47 -12.26 6.47 -6.88
N ARG A 48 -13.57 6.22 -6.80
CA ARG A 48 -14.21 5.48 -5.72
C ARG A 48 -14.44 4.06 -6.22
N GLY A 49 -13.71 3.09 -5.67
CA GLY A 49 -13.82 1.68 -6.01
C GLY A 49 -14.44 0.90 -4.86
N LYS A 50 -15.30 -0.08 -5.18
CA LYS A 50 -15.92 -0.97 -4.19
C LYS A 50 -16.10 -2.38 -4.74
N PHE A 51 -15.67 -3.38 -3.99
CA PHE A 51 -16.00 -4.78 -4.19
C PHE A 51 -17.32 -5.16 -3.53
N SER A 52 -18.01 -6.09 -4.17
CA SER A 52 -19.17 -6.77 -3.62
C SER A 52 -19.30 -8.15 -4.27
N VAL A 53 -20.08 -9.03 -3.66
CA VAL A 53 -20.42 -10.35 -4.20
C VAL A 53 -21.92 -10.51 -4.24
N SER A 54 -22.42 -11.22 -5.26
CA SER A 54 -23.85 -11.54 -5.40
C SER A 54 -24.38 -12.41 -4.23
N GLN A 55 -23.51 -13.25 -3.68
CA GLN A 55 -23.79 -14.14 -2.54
C GLN A 55 -22.47 -14.57 -1.90
N SER A 56 -22.52 -15.22 -0.74
CA SER A 56 -21.32 -15.71 -0.05
C SER A 56 -20.47 -16.63 -0.95
N PRO A 57 -19.18 -16.30 -1.20
CA PRO A 57 -18.28 -17.04 -2.09
C PRO A 57 -17.71 -18.30 -1.41
N ILE A 58 -18.59 -19.21 -0.99
CA ILE A 58 -18.23 -20.50 -0.36
C ILE A 58 -17.41 -21.34 -1.34
N VAL A 59 -16.43 -22.11 -0.84
CA VAL A 59 -15.57 -22.95 -1.69
C VAL A 59 -16.39 -23.87 -2.59
N GLY A 60 -16.06 -23.87 -3.89
CA GLY A 60 -16.74 -24.64 -4.93
C GLY A 60 -17.98 -23.96 -5.52
N ARG A 61 -18.55 -22.94 -4.85
CA ARG A 61 -19.70 -22.19 -5.36
C ARG A 61 -19.27 -21.15 -6.39
N VAL A 62 -20.05 -21.04 -7.46
CA VAL A 62 -19.91 -19.97 -8.44
C VAL A 62 -20.71 -18.75 -7.98
N VAL A 63 -20.06 -17.59 -7.92
CA VAL A 63 -20.68 -16.32 -7.54
C VAL A 63 -20.18 -15.19 -8.42
N ASP A 64 -21.00 -14.17 -8.65
CA ASP A 64 -20.52 -12.93 -9.27
C ASP A 64 -19.73 -12.10 -8.26
N LEU A 65 -18.44 -11.88 -8.55
CA LEU A 65 -17.64 -10.81 -7.97
C LEU A 65 -17.86 -9.54 -8.78
N ILE A 66 -18.22 -8.47 -8.09
CA ILE A 66 -18.62 -7.21 -8.71
C ILE A 66 -17.69 -6.11 -8.20
N PHE A 67 -16.92 -5.52 -9.11
CA PHE A 67 -16.17 -4.30 -8.84
C PHE A 67 -16.92 -3.10 -9.40
N THR A 68 -17.29 -2.15 -8.55
CA THR A 68 -17.90 -0.88 -8.94
C THR A 68 -16.84 0.22 -8.89
N VAL A 69 -16.73 1.02 -9.96
CA VAL A 69 -15.89 2.21 -9.99
C VAL A 69 -16.74 3.45 -10.27
N SER A 70 -16.37 4.55 -9.64
CA SER A 70 -16.97 5.86 -9.89
C SER A 70 -15.92 6.98 -9.79
N PRO A 71 -15.66 7.73 -10.88
CA PRO A 71 -14.61 8.74 -10.85
C PRO A 71 -15.13 10.06 -10.26
N ILE A 72 -14.24 10.85 -9.65
CA ILE A 72 -14.61 12.18 -9.11
C ILE A 72 -14.62 13.28 -10.20
N LYS A 73 -14.03 12.99 -11.36
CA LYS A 73 -14.02 13.82 -12.57
C LYS A 73 -14.20 12.93 -13.80
N ASP A 74 -14.50 13.49 -14.96
CA ASP A 74 -14.53 12.72 -16.21
C ASP A 74 -13.16 12.05 -16.44
N ALA A 75 -13.17 10.75 -16.75
CA ALA A 75 -11.99 9.91 -16.93
C ALA A 75 -12.15 9.06 -18.22
N PRO A 76 -11.96 9.67 -19.41
CA PRO A 76 -12.01 8.94 -20.66
C PRO A 76 -10.81 8.01 -20.81
N ASN A 77 -10.96 6.96 -21.62
CA ASN A 77 -9.92 5.96 -21.90
C ASN A 77 -9.36 5.28 -20.64
N THR A 78 -10.19 5.12 -19.61
CA THR A 78 -9.83 4.42 -18.37
C THR A 78 -9.68 2.94 -18.63
N THR A 79 -8.59 2.35 -18.13
CA THR A 79 -8.38 0.91 -18.07
C THR A 79 -8.70 0.41 -16.66
N VAL A 80 -9.57 -0.59 -16.56
CA VAL A 80 -9.87 -1.31 -15.32
C VAL A 80 -9.38 -2.74 -15.47
N LYS A 81 -8.61 -3.24 -14.52
CA LYS A 81 -8.10 -4.61 -14.51
C LYS A 81 -8.40 -5.28 -13.17
N LEU A 82 -9.03 -6.45 -13.21
CA LEU A 82 -9.22 -7.31 -12.05
C LEU A 82 -8.09 -8.34 -12.00
N ILE A 83 -7.52 -8.53 -10.81
CA ILE A 83 -6.43 -9.46 -10.54
C ILE A 83 -6.90 -10.39 -9.42
N LEU A 84 -6.95 -11.68 -9.74
CA LEU A 84 -7.43 -12.72 -8.84
C LEU A 84 -6.26 -13.56 -8.32
N PRO A 85 -6.28 -13.97 -7.04
CA PRO A 85 -5.28 -14.87 -6.46
C PRO A 85 -5.51 -16.32 -6.90
N TYR A 86 -4.48 -17.16 -6.72
CA TYR A 86 -4.50 -18.57 -7.14
C TYR A 86 -5.58 -19.43 -6.45
N GLY A 87 -6.10 -19.00 -5.30
CA GLY A 87 -7.21 -19.67 -4.62
C GLY A 87 -8.59 -19.39 -5.23
N THR A 88 -8.64 -18.58 -6.28
CA THR A 88 -9.87 -18.22 -7.00
C THR A 88 -9.69 -18.41 -8.50
N GLU A 89 -10.76 -18.83 -9.15
CA GLU A 89 -10.82 -19.01 -10.59
C GLU A 89 -11.89 -18.08 -11.16
N ALA A 90 -11.56 -17.32 -12.20
CA ALA A 90 -12.57 -16.65 -13.01
C ALA A 90 -13.10 -17.63 -14.06
N LEU A 91 -14.41 -17.66 -14.25
CA LEU A 91 -15.04 -18.41 -15.34
C LEU A 91 -15.06 -17.61 -16.65
N ASN A 92 -14.60 -16.36 -16.61
CA ASN A 92 -14.43 -15.48 -17.76
C ASN A 92 -12.95 -15.28 -18.04
N GLU A 93 -12.57 -15.27 -19.31
CA GLU A 93 -11.19 -14.99 -19.72
C GLU A 93 -10.84 -13.49 -19.63
N ASN A 94 -11.82 -12.60 -19.85
CA ASN A 94 -11.55 -11.17 -19.87
C ASN A 94 -11.73 -10.51 -18.51
N LEU A 95 -10.60 -10.12 -17.91
CA LEU A 95 -10.50 -9.37 -16.65
C LEU A 95 -9.98 -7.93 -16.86
N THR A 96 -9.93 -7.44 -18.10
CA THR A 96 -9.45 -6.10 -18.43
C THR A 96 -10.42 -5.36 -19.34
N TRP A 97 -10.82 -4.16 -18.94
CA TRP A 97 -11.79 -3.34 -19.66
C TRP A 97 -11.19 -1.98 -19.99
N LYS A 98 -11.49 -1.47 -21.18
CA LYS A 98 -11.29 -0.07 -21.55
C LYS A 98 -12.64 0.62 -21.62
N VAL A 99 -12.81 1.67 -20.83
CA VAL A 99 -14.09 2.37 -20.66
C VAL A 99 -13.89 3.88 -20.59
N ASN A 100 -14.91 4.64 -20.99
CA ASN A 100 -15.01 6.05 -20.68
C ASN A 100 -15.90 6.19 -19.45
N LEU A 101 -15.41 6.84 -18.41
CA LEU A 101 -16.16 7.06 -17.18
C LEU A 101 -16.51 8.54 -17.05
N LYS A 102 -17.79 8.86 -16.90
CA LYS A 102 -18.22 10.23 -16.58
C LYS A 102 -18.15 10.46 -15.07
N LYS A 103 -17.95 11.70 -14.67
CA LYS A 103 -17.96 12.14 -13.28
C LYS A 103 -19.18 11.57 -12.53
N ASP A 104 -18.93 10.98 -11.37
CA ASP A 104 -19.90 10.37 -10.44
C ASP A 104 -20.74 9.21 -11.05
N GLU A 105 -20.50 8.82 -12.30
CA GLU A 105 -21.08 7.62 -12.90
C GLU A 105 -20.60 6.38 -12.16
N LYS A 106 -21.46 5.38 -11.98
CA LYS A 106 -21.11 4.11 -11.37
C LYS A 106 -21.15 3.02 -12.42
N ILE A 107 -20.00 2.47 -12.78
CA ILE A 107 -19.91 1.32 -13.68
C ILE A 107 -19.56 0.08 -12.87
N GLN A 108 -20.24 -1.03 -13.16
CA GLN A 108 -20.03 -2.33 -12.53
C GLN A 108 -19.36 -3.29 -13.51
N PHE A 109 -18.28 -3.93 -13.07
CA PHE A 109 -17.62 -5.03 -13.75
C PHE A 109 -17.95 -6.31 -13.00
N LYS A 110 -18.71 -7.19 -13.64
CA LYS A 110 -19.15 -8.46 -13.06
C LYS A 110 -18.31 -9.60 -13.61
N VAL A 111 -17.73 -10.39 -12.73
CA VAL A 111 -16.93 -11.56 -13.04
C VAL A 111 -17.45 -12.74 -12.21
N PRO A 112 -18.04 -13.77 -12.84
CA PRO A 112 -18.34 -15.01 -12.15
C PRO A 112 -17.02 -15.68 -11.77
N ILE A 113 -16.86 -15.90 -10.48
CA ILE A 113 -15.70 -16.54 -9.87
C ILE A 113 -16.12 -17.78 -9.11
N ARG A 114 -15.16 -18.66 -8.87
CA ARG A 114 -15.25 -19.78 -7.94
C ARG A 114 -14.04 -19.76 -7.04
N VAL A 115 -14.26 -19.82 -5.73
CA VAL A 115 -13.15 -20.07 -4.78
C VAL A 115 -12.86 -21.56 -4.81
N ILE A 116 -11.63 -21.94 -5.16
CA ILE A 116 -11.24 -23.33 -5.38
C ILE A 116 -10.47 -23.94 -4.20
N ARG A 117 -10.07 -23.12 -3.22
CA ARG A 117 -9.36 -23.55 -2.01
C ARG A 117 -9.84 -22.77 -0.79
N GLU A 118 -9.94 -23.44 0.35
CA GLU A 118 -10.20 -22.77 1.63
C GLU A 118 -9.04 -21.84 1.97
N GLY A 119 -9.33 -20.70 2.59
CA GLY A 119 -8.32 -19.74 3.03
C GLY A 119 -8.74 -18.29 2.86
N GLU A 120 -7.74 -17.41 2.95
CA GLU A 120 -7.88 -15.96 2.85
C GLU A 120 -7.20 -15.46 1.57
N TRP A 121 -8.01 -14.90 0.67
CA TRP A 121 -7.61 -14.60 -0.70
C TRP A 121 -7.71 -13.11 -0.98
N ARG A 122 -6.57 -12.43 -1.12
CA ARG A 122 -6.54 -11.01 -1.48
C ARG A 122 -6.80 -10.82 -2.98
N ILE A 123 -7.91 -10.19 -3.32
CA ILE A 123 -8.24 -9.74 -4.67
C ILE A 123 -7.81 -8.28 -4.87
N ARG A 124 -7.53 -7.89 -6.12
CA ARG A 124 -7.15 -6.53 -6.48
C ARG A 124 -7.87 -6.04 -7.72
N ALA A 125 -8.36 -4.80 -7.70
CA ALA A 125 -8.77 -4.07 -8.89
C ALA A 125 -7.80 -2.90 -9.10
N TYR A 126 -7.29 -2.76 -10.32
CA TYR A 126 -6.41 -1.68 -10.76
C TYR A 126 -7.17 -0.80 -11.74
N VAL A 127 -7.22 0.50 -11.46
CA VAL A 127 -7.89 1.50 -12.31
C VAL A 127 -6.83 2.51 -12.74
N GLU A 128 -6.62 2.66 -14.04
CA GLU A 128 -5.67 3.60 -14.63
C GLU A 128 -6.37 4.48 -15.66
N SER A 129 -6.19 5.79 -15.58
CA SER A 129 -6.69 6.73 -16.60
C SER A 129 -5.59 7.68 -17.04
N PRO A 130 -5.45 7.95 -18.35
CA PRO A 130 -4.64 9.05 -18.82
C PRO A 130 -5.30 10.38 -18.44
N LEU A 131 -4.54 11.28 -17.83
CA LEU A 131 -4.95 12.68 -17.59
C LEU A 131 -4.41 13.60 -18.68
N SER A 132 -3.21 13.30 -19.19
CA SER A 132 -2.59 13.96 -20.33
C SER A 132 -1.78 12.94 -21.14
N LYS A 133 -1.12 13.39 -22.21
CA LYS A 133 -0.22 12.52 -23.00
C LYS A 133 0.93 11.95 -22.17
N GLU A 134 1.34 12.65 -21.11
CA GLU A 134 2.53 12.32 -20.30
C GLU A 134 2.18 11.86 -18.89
N TYR A 135 0.95 12.11 -18.42
CA TYR A 135 0.55 11.84 -17.06
C TYR A 135 -0.64 10.90 -16.98
N LYS A 136 -0.54 9.91 -16.10
CA LYS A 136 -1.60 8.95 -15.79
C LYS A 136 -1.85 8.93 -14.29
N ILE A 137 -3.11 8.76 -13.93
CA ILE A 137 -3.53 8.41 -12.56
C ILE A 137 -3.81 6.93 -12.48
N ALA A 138 -3.42 6.33 -11.36
CA ALA A 138 -3.73 4.94 -11.08
C ALA A 138 -4.10 4.75 -9.61
N ASN A 139 -5.19 4.00 -9.37
CA ASN A 139 -5.65 3.60 -8.05
C ASN A 139 -5.74 2.07 -8.00
N SER A 140 -5.38 1.48 -6.86
CA SER A 140 -5.61 0.07 -6.60
C SER A 140 -6.59 -0.09 -5.45
N TYR A 141 -7.46 -1.09 -5.56
CA TYR A 141 -8.44 -1.45 -4.55
C TYR A 141 -8.22 -2.90 -4.18
N TYR A 142 -8.33 -3.21 -2.90
CA TYR A 142 -8.13 -4.54 -2.36
C TYR A 142 -9.33 -4.98 -1.54
N ALA A 143 -9.59 -6.28 -1.53
CA ALA A 143 -10.47 -6.93 -0.57
C ALA A 143 -9.97 -8.36 -0.33
N TYR A 144 -10.40 -8.96 0.77
CA TYR A 144 -10.11 -10.34 1.12
C TYR A 144 -11.38 -11.17 1.00
N ILE A 145 -11.30 -12.28 0.26
CA ILE A 145 -12.28 -13.34 0.30
C ILE A 145 -11.80 -14.37 1.32
N ILE A 146 -12.51 -14.50 2.43
CA ILE A 146 -12.27 -15.52 3.45
C ILE A 146 -13.32 -16.59 3.23
N SER A 147 -12.91 -17.82 2.91
CA SER A 147 -13.85 -18.85 2.47
C SER A 147 -13.44 -20.24 2.93
N ASN A 148 -14.42 -21.03 3.37
CA ASN A 148 -14.30 -22.47 3.61
C ASN A 148 -15.48 -23.21 2.95
N LYS A 149 -15.64 -24.50 3.22
CA LYS A 149 -16.77 -25.30 2.67
C LYS A 149 -18.17 -24.92 3.17
N ASN A 150 -18.27 -24.20 4.29
CA ASN A 150 -19.53 -23.94 4.99
C ASN A 150 -19.95 -22.46 4.93
N GLU A 151 -18.99 -21.54 4.96
CA GLU A 151 -19.21 -20.11 5.03
C GLU A 151 -18.16 -19.33 4.26
N ALA A 152 -18.49 -18.07 3.94
CA ALA A 152 -17.56 -17.15 3.32
C ALA A 152 -17.92 -15.70 3.60
N TYR A 153 -16.88 -14.86 3.65
CA TYR A 153 -16.94 -13.44 3.89
C TYR A 153 -16.10 -12.68 2.87
N LEU A 154 -16.58 -11.52 2.44
CA LEU A 154 -15.82 -10.55 1.66
C LEU A 154 -15.55 -9.35 2.57
N SER A 155 -14.28 -8.98 2.73
CA SER A 155 -13.92 -7.78 3.48
C SER A 155 -14.42 -6.50 2.80
N GLU A 156 -14.46 -5.42 3.57
CA GLU A 156 -14.58 -4.08 3.00
C GLU A 156 -13.42 -3.80 2.04
N THR A 157 -13.65 -2.83 1.14
CA THR A 157 -12.67 -2.44 0.13
C THR A 157 -11.69 -1.40 0.68
N SER A 158 -10.39 -1.66 0.55
CA SER A 158 -9.31 -0.75 0.95
C SER A 158 -8.51 -0.23 -0.26
N LYS A 159 -7.81 0.91 -0.11
CA LYS A 159 -7.05 1.57 -1.20
C LYS A 159 -5.53 1.50 -1.08
N GLU A 160 -5.01 1.24 0.10
CA GLU A 160 -3.58 1.10 0.34
C GLU A 160 -3.17 -0.36 0.42
N GLY A 161 -1.90 -0.65 0.08
CA GLY A 161 -1.22 -1.87 0.52
C GLY A 161 -0.97 -1.93 2.03
N ASN A 162 -1.68 -1.09 2.81
CA ASN A 162 -1.76 -1.23 4.24
C ASN A 162 -2.54 -2.50 4.53
N LEU A 163 -1.89 -3.37 5.29
CA LEU A 163 -2.48 -4.50 5.99
C LEU A 163 -3.54 -3.94 6.94
N GLU A 164 -4.71 -3.55 6.41
CA GLU A 164 -5.91 -3.47 7.24
C GLU A 164 -6.07 -4.88 7.79
N GLN A 165 -5.76 -4.99 9.08
CA GLN A 165 -5.81 -6.22 9.81
C GLN A 165 -7.18 -6.85 9.55
N PRO A 166 -7.24 -8.17 9.29
CA PRO A 166 -8.52 -8.86 9.17
C PRO A 166 -9.41 -8.46 10.35
N PRO A 167 -10.74 -8.42 10.16
CA PRO A 167 -11.67 -7.93 11.17
C PRO A 167 -11.31 -8.51 12.53
N GLU A 168 -11.36 -7.66 13.56
CA GLU A 168 -10.93 -7.82 14.97
C GLU A 168 -11.39 -9.11 15.69
N LYS A 169 -12.03 -10.04 14.98
CA LYS A 169 -12.48 -11.36 15.41
C LYS A 169 -11.72 -12.54 14.79
N ALA A 170 -10.68 -12.34 13.98
CA ALA A 170 -9.75 -13.41 13.61
C ALA A 170 -8.65 -13.53 14.67
N SER A 171 -8.89 -14.32 15.74
CA SER A 171 -7.83 -14.64 16.71
C SER A 171 -6.76 -15.48 16.02
N TYR A 172 -5.48 -15.10 16.05
CA TYR A 172 -4.39 -15.95 15.56
C TYR A 172 -3.77 -16.78 16.68
N VAL A 173 -3.11 -17.88 16.31
CA VAL A 173 -2.36 -18.73 17.23
C VAL A 173 -1.08 -18.00 17.64
N PRO A 174 -0.94 -17.56 18.90
CA PRO A 174 0.24 -16.82 19.32
C PRO A 174 1.52 -17.65 19.14
N GLY A 175 2.58 -17.00 18.66
CA GLY A 175 3.87 -17.62 18.38
C GLY A 175 3.90 -18.49 17.12
N GLU A 176 2.90 -18.42 16.22
CA GLU A 176 2.86 -19.21 15.00
C GLU A 176 2.72 -18.36 13.72
N VAL A 177 3.58 -18.64 12.76
CA VAL A 177 3.68 -17.95 11.46
C VAL A 177 3.73 -18.99 10.35
N ILE A 178 3.04 -18.75 9.25
CA ILE A 178 3.15 -19.56 8.03
C ILE A 178 4.06 -18.83 7.05
N VAL A 179 5.07 -19.52 6.52
CA VAL A 179 6.02 -18.98 5.53
C VAL A 179 5.99 -19.84 4.27
N GLY A 180 5.63 -19.24 3.14
CA GLY A 180 5.60 -19.87 1.82
C GLY A 180 6.81 -19.50 0.96
N PHE A 181 7.22 -20.41 0.08
CA PHE A 181 8.39 -20.27 -0.78
C PHE A 181 8.02 -20.38 -2.26
N ARG A 182 8.64 -19.58 -3.13
CA ARG A 182 8.32 -19.52 -4.58
C ARG A 182 9.43 -20.05 -5.52
N LYS A 183 10.60 -20.37 -4.98
CA LYS A 183 11.80 -20.77 -5.76
C LYS A 183 12.50 -22.02 -5.24
N VAL A 184 12.25 -22.36 -3.98
CA VAL A 184 12.87 -23.49 -3.29
C VAL A 184 11.78 -24.33 -2.62
N PRO A 185 11.92 -25.66 -2.56
CA PRO A 185 11.03 -26.49 -1.76
C PRO A 185 11.09 -26.08 -0.28
N CYS A 186 9.94 -26.04 0.40
CA CYS A 186 9.85 -25.72 1.83
C CYS A 186 10.57 -26.74 2.72
N THR A 187 10.88 -27.92 2.18
CA THR A 187 11.66 -28.98 2.82
C THR A 187 13.14 -28.92 2.47
N SER A 188 13.59 -27.95 1.67
CA SER A 188 15.01 -27.82 1.32
C SER A 188 15.82 -27.30 2.50
N THR A 189 17.10 -27.69 2.56
CA THR A 189 18.02 -27.19 3.59
C THR A 189 18.07 -25.66 3.62
N ASP A 190 18.09 -25.01 2.45
CA ASP A 190 18.14 -23.55 2.34
C ASP A 190 16.89 -22.89 2.96
N ALA A 191 15.71 -23.46 2.73
CA ALA A 191 14.46 -22.96 3.29
C ALA A 191 14.46 -23.09 4.83
N LEU A 192 14.86 -24.25 5.35
CA LEU A 192 14.88 -24.52 6.78
C LEU A 192 15.92 -23.65 7.50
N GLN A 193 17.12 -23.51 6.95
CA GLN A 193 18.17 -22.65 7.49
C GLN A 193 17.78 -21.17 7.47
N LEU A 194 17.03 -20.72 6.45
CA LEU A 194 16.54 -19.35 6.40
C LEU A 194 15.59 -19.05 7.55
N ILE A 195 14.70 -19.99 7.89
CA ILE A 195 13.77 -19.86 9.01
C ILE A 195 14.53 -19.76 10.34
N GLU A 196 15.52 -20.63 10.54
CA GLU A 196 16.36 -20.65 11.74
C GLU A 196 17.21 -19.37 11.87
N LYS A 197 17.77 -18.85 10.75
CA LYS A 197 18.53 -17.60 10.69
C LYS A 197 17.75 -16.42 11.26
N TYR A 198 16.43 -16.38 11.05
CA TYR A 198 15.55 -15.33 11.57
C TYR A 198 14.97 -15.64 12.96
N GLY A 199 15.40 -16.72 13.60
CA GLY A 199 14.97 -17.11 14.95
C GLY A 199 13.65 -17.89 14.99
N GLY A 200 13.19 -18.40 13.83
CA GLY A 200 12.05 -19.30 13.75
C GLY A 200 12.46 -20.75 14.00
N LYS A 201 11.53 -21.55 14.51
CA LYS A 201 11.68 -23.01 14.64
C LYS A 201 10.63 -23.70 13.80
N ILE A 202 11.02 -24.73 13.06
CA ILE A 202 10.09 -25.51 12.25
C ILE A 202 9.15 -26.28 13.18
N LYS A 203 7.84 -26.04 13.06
CA LYS A 203 6.80 -26.79 13.77
C LYS A 203 6.24 -27.89 12.89
N ASP A 204 5.97 -27.58 11.63
CA ASP A 204 5.47 -28.51 10.64
C ASP A 204 5.79 -28.03 9.22
N THR A 205 5.69 -28.92 8.23
CA THR A 205 5.85 -28.60 6.81
C THR A 205 4.57 -28.91 6.04
N MET A 206 4.27 -28.09 5.05
CA MET A 206 3.11 -28.23 4.17
C MET A 206 3.59 -28.25 2.71
N PRO A 207 4.20 -29.36 2.24
CA PRO A 207 4.75 -29.45 0.89
C PRO A 207 3.73 -29.15 -0.22
N GLN A 208 2.45 -29.45 0.02
CA GLN A 208 1.34 -29.22 -0.91
C GLN A 208 1.11 -27.74 -1.27
N ILE A 209 1.55 -26.81 -0.42
CA ILE A 209 1.50 -25.36 -0.64
C ILE A 209 2.88 -24.73 -0.55
N ASN A 210 3.92 -25.57 -0.60
CA ASN A 210 5.30 -25.18 -0.45
C ASN A 210 5.56 -24.22 0.72
N ALA A 211 5.00 -24.53 1.89
CA ALA A 211 5.08 -23.68 3.07
C ALA A 211 5.50 -24.42 4.33
N VAL A 212 5.94 -23.67 5.33
CA VAL A 212 6.34 -24.17 6.66
C VAL A 212 5.52 -23.44 7.72
N LEU A 213 5.02 -24.20 8.69
CA LEU A 213 4.50 -23.65 9.93
C LEU A 213 5.67 -23.44 10.92
N VAL A 214 5.87 -22.19 11.33
CA VAL A 214 7.02 -21.75 12.12
C VAL A 214 6.56 -21.33 13.52
N LYS A 215 7.27 -21.83 14.54
CA LYS A 215 7.22 -21.32 15.92
C LYS A 215 8.19 -20.16 16.09
N VAL A 216 7.69 -19.07 16.65
CA VAL A 216 8.48 -17.89 17.03
C VAL A 216 8.11 -17.46 18.46
N PRO A 217 8.94 -16.68 19.16
CA PRO A 217 8.57 -16.15 20.47
C PRO A 217 7.26 -15.35 20.38
N ILE A 218 6.38 -15.53 21.36
CA ILE A 218 5.10 -14.81 21.42
C ILE A 218 5.37 -13.30 21.50
N GLY A 219 4.67 -12.52 20.67
CA GLY A 219 4.87 -11.07 20.53
C GLY A 219 5.99 -10.67 19.58
N LYS A 220 6.72 -11.63 18.99
CA LYS A 220 7.78 -11.41 17.99
C LYS A 220 7.36 -11.83 16.57
N GLU A 221 6.12 -12.22 16.37
CA GLU A 221 5.61 -12.74 15.10
C GLU A 221 5.72 -11.72 13.97
N ARG A 222 5.30 -10.48 14.21
CA ARG A 222 5.37 -9.40 13.20
C ARG A 222 6.82 -9.04 12.86
N GLU A 223 7.67 -8.95 13.87
CA GLU A 223 9.10 -8.68 13.67
C GLU A 223 9.76 -9.78 12.83
N PHE A 224 9.42 -11.04 13.08
CA PHE A 224 9.88 -12.17 12.27
C PHE A 224 9.38 -12.08 10.83
N ILE A 225 8.07 -11.86 10.64
CA ILE A 225 7.43 -11.71 9.33
C ILE A 225 8.09 -10.59 8.52
N ASP A 226 8.28 -9.40 9.12
CA ASP A 226 8.83 -8.23 8.45
C ASP A 226 10.28 -8.44 7.99
N LYS A 227 11.06 -9.24 8.74
CA LYS A 227 12.44 -9.58 8.38
C LYS A 227 12.48 -10.61 7.27
N ILE A 228 11.78 -11.73 7.44
CA ILE A 228 11.87 -12.86 6.52
C ILE A 228 11.20 -12.57 5.17
N SER A 229 10.15 -11.73 5.13
CA SER A 229 9.45 -11.35 3.89
C SER A 229 10.32 -10.56 2.89
N LYS A 230 11.49 -10.08 3.32
CA LYS A 230 12.44 -9.36 2.46
C LYS A 230 13.33 -10.31 1.63
N GLU A 231 13.38 -11.58 2.00
CA GLU A 231 14.18 -12.59 1.31
C GLU A 231 13.50 -12.96 -0.02
N ASP A 232 14.28 -13.03 -1.09
CA ASP A 232 13.74 -13.16 -2.45
C ASP A 232 13.08 -14.52 -2.73
N VAL A 233 13.53 -15.56 -2.02
CA VAL A 233 13.00 -16.93 -2.03
C VAL A 233 11.67 -17.07 -1.29
N VAL A 234 11.34 -16.13 -0.41
CA VAL A 234 10.09 -16.10 0.34
C VAL A 234 9.00 -15.50 -0.54
N GLU A 235 7.90 -16.23 -0.67
CA GLU A 235 6.73 -15.79 -1.42
C GLU A 235 5.80 -14.96 -0.55
N TYR A 236 5.55 -15.43 0.68
CA TYR A 236 4.71 -14.79 1.67
C TYR A 236 5.07 -15.26 3.08
N ALA A 237 4.78 -14.42 4.08
CA ALA A 237 4.82 -14.79 5.49
C ALA A 237 3.68 -14.09 6.26
N HIS A 238 2.86 -14.86 6.97
CA HIS A 238 1.67 -14.34 7.66
C HIS A 238 1.41 -15.06 8.99
N LEU A 239 0.62 -14.44 9.88
CA LEU A 239 0.20 -15.06 11.14
C LEU A 239 -0.65 -16.31 10.88
N ASN A 240 -0.52 -17.32 11.73
CA ASN A 240 -1.37 -18.50 11.69
C ASN A 240 -2.73 -18.21 12.36
N TYR A 241 -3.77 -17.86 11.59
CA TYR A 241 -5.08 -17.52 12.16
C TYR A 241 -5.85 -18.75 12.67
N HIS A 242 -6.53 -18.66 13.83
CA HIS A 242 -7.47 -19.68 14.26
C HIS A 242 -8.68 -19.65 13.33
N ILE A 243 -8.90 -20.75 12.62
CA ILE A 243 -10.18 -21.01 11.97
C ILE A 243 -11.14 -21.44 13.09
N ARG A 244 -11.90 -20.51 13.65
CA ARG A 244 -13.06 -20.88 14.47
C ARG A 244 -14.11 -21.42 13.49
N ALA A 245 -14.24 -22.75 13.43
CA ALA A 245 -15.51 -23.33 13.03
C ALA A 245 -16.52 -22.91 14.11
N LEU A 246 -17.33 -21.89 13.82
CA LEU A 246 -18.49 -21.59 14.65
C LEU A 246 -19.49 -22.73 14.41
N GLY A 247 -19.77 -23.48 15.48
CA GLY A 247 -20.89 -24.42 15.54
C GLY A 247 -22.23 -23.69 15.63
#